data_AF-A0A5C8C7F7-F1
#
_entry.id   AF-A0A5C8C7F7-F1
#
_cell.length_a   1.000
_cell.length_b   1.000
_cell.length_c   1.000
_cell.angle_alpha   90.00
_cell.angle_beta   90.00
_cell.angle_gamma   90.00
#
_symmetry.space_group_name_H-M   'P 1'
#
loop_
_entity.id
_entity.type
_entity.pdbx_description
1 polymer ?
#
loop_
_entity_poly.entity_id
_entity_poly.type
_entity_poly.pdbx_seq_one_letter_code
_entity_poly.pdbx_strand_id
1 'polypeptide(L)' 'MNVQEMIQRSREMAANRTPAESLAFLQRANILDQNGHYKEEFFSAETVAASRAKGSKTLVRACVNVQQ' A
#
# COMPACT_ATOMS: atom_id res chain seq x y z
N MET A 1 -22.63 5.99 -12.64
CA MET A 1 -21.59 4.96 -12.45
C MET A 1 -22.15 3.91 -11.51
N ASN A 2 -22.31 2.68 -11.98
CA ASN A 2 -22.73 1.56 -11.15
C ASN A 2 -21.54 1.00 -10.35
N VAL A 3 -21.82 0.07 -9.43
CA VAL A 3 -20.80 -0.51 -8.54
C VAL A 3 -19.71 -1.25 -9.32
N GLN A 4 -20.06 -1.94 -10.42
CA GLN A 4 -19.10 -2.66 -11.25
C GLN A 4 -18.13 -1.70 -11.95
N GLU A 5 -18.64 -0.60 -12.51
CA GLU A 5 -17.83 0.46 -13.12
C GLU A 5 -16.91 1.13 -12.08
N MET A 6 -17.38 1.33 -10.85
CA MET A 6 -16.58 1.89 -9.76
C MET A 6 -15.43 0.96 -9.37
N ILE A 7 -15.70 -0.34 -9.25
CA ILE A 7 -14.68 -1.36 -8.94
C ILE A 7 -13.64 -1.40 -10.05
N GLN A 8 -14.08 -1.42 -11.31
CA GLN A 8 -13.19 -1.48 -12.47
C GLN A 8 -12.26 -0.26 -12.52
N ARG A 9 -12.82 0.94 -12.40
CA ARG A 9 -12.03 2.18 -12.37
C ARG A 9 -11.05 2.23 -11.20
N SER A 10 -11.45 1.72 -10.04
CA SER A 10 -10.58 1.64 -8.86
C SER A 10 -9.37 0.73 -9.09
N ARG A 11 -9.58 -0.41 -9.78
CA ARG A 11 -8.52 -1.34 -10.16
C ARG A 11 -7.56 -0.73 -11.19
N GLU A 12 -8.08 -0.07 -12.21
CA GLU A 12 -7.28 0.63 -13.23
C GLU A 12 -6.42 1.74 -12.61
N MET A 13 -7.00 2.52 -11.70
CA MET A 13 -6.23 3.53 -10.97
C MET A 13 -5.13 2.90 -10.11
N ALA A 14 -5.39 1.77 -9.46
CA ALA A 14 -4.39 1.09 -8.67
C ALA A 14 -3.23 0.55 -9.53
N ALA A 15 -3.55 -0.02 -10.71
CA ALA A 15 -2.55 -0.55 -11.64
C ALA A 15 -1.62 0.52 -12.23
N ASN A 16 -2.14 1.74 -12.42
CA ASN A 16 -1.39 2.84 -13.03
C ASN A 16 -0.66 3.73 -12.02
N ARG A 17 -0.78 3.48 -10.70
CA ARG A 17 -0.10 4.29 -9.67
C ARG A 17 1.41 4.09 -9.73
N THR A 18 2.14 5.19 -9.74
CA THR A 18 3.58 5.16 -9.51
C THR A 18 3.91 4.75 -8.07
N PRO A 19 5.15 4.31 -7.79
CA PRO A 19 5.56 4.00 -6.43
C PRO A 19 5.37 5.15 -5.44
N ALA A 20 5.64 6.39 -5.85
CA ALA A 20 5.47 7.57 -5.00
C ALA A 20 3.99 7.83 -4.67
N GLU A 21 3.10 7.68 -5.66
CA GLU A 21 1.65 7.85 -5.47
C GLU A 21 1.07 6.74 -4.59
N SER A 22 1.56 5.51 -4.74
CA SER A 22 1.18 4.39 -3.89
C SER A 22 1.59 4.62 -2.43
N LEU A 23 2.82 5.08 -2.19
CA LEU A 23 3.28 5.46 -0.85
C LEU A 23 2.39 6.56 -0.25
N ALA A 24 2.15 7.63 -0.99
CA ALA A 24 1.30 8.73 -0.54
C ALA A 24 -0.14 8.28 -0.25
N PHE A 25 -0.70 7.39 -1.08
CA PHE A 25 -2.02 6.80 -0.88
C PHE A 25 -2.07 6.00 0.42
N LEU A 26 -1.11 5.11 0.65
CA LEU A 26 -1.05 4.26 1.85
C LEU A 26 -0.81 5.07 3.14
N GLN A 27 -0.05 6.16 3.07
CA GLN A 27 0.12 7.10 4.19
C GLN A 27 -1.17 7.85 4.50
N ARG A 28 -1.88 8.37 3.47
CA ARG A 28 -3.20 9.02 3.64
C ARG A 28 -4.25 8.07 4.19
N ALA A 29 -4.20 6.79 3.82
CA ALA A 29 -5.06 5.75 4.34
C ALA A 29 -4.70 5.32 5.78
N ASN A 30 -3.71 5.97 6.41
CA ASN A 30 -3.21 5.63 7.75
C ASN A 30 -2.66 4.21 7.89
N ILE A 31 -2.34 3.53 6.78
CA ILE A 31 -1.76 2.18 6.77
C ILE A 31 -0.27 2.25 7.09
N LEU A 32 0.42 3.24 6.53
CA LEU A 32 1.85 3.47 6.73
C LEU A 32 2.11 4.73 7.57
N ASP A 33 3.24 4.74 8.28
CA ASP A 33 3.79 5.90 8.96
C ASP A 33 4.55 6.84 7.99
N GLN A 34 5.08 7.94 8.54
CA GLN A 34 5.83 8.94 7.77
C GLN A 34 7.12 8.38 7.15
N ASN A 35 7.65 7.31 7.72
CA ASN A 35 8.86 6.62 7.26
C ASN A 35 8.56 5.52 6.23
N GLY A 36 7.28 5.24 5.97
CA GLY A 36 6.82 4.21 5.05
C GLY A 36 6.80 2.80 5.65
N HIS A 37 6.67 2.68 6.97
CA HIS A 37 6.50 1.41 7.68
C HIS A 37 5.05 1.23 8.14
N TYR A 38 4.62 -0.02 8.35
CA TYR A 38 3.29 -0.28 8.90
C TYR A 38 3.13 0.35 10.28
N LYS A 39 1.97 0.94 10.55
CA LYS A 39 1.67 1.51 11.87
C LYS A 39 1.39 0.42 12.90
N GLU A 40 2.01 0.55 14.06
CA GLU A 40 1.84 -0.38 15.20
C GLU A 40 0.41 -0.41 15.74
N GLU A 41 -0.38 0.63 15.48
CA GLU A 41 -1.79 0.71 15.90
C GLU A 41 -2.70 -0.29 15.17
N PHE A 42 -2.36 -0.65 13.92
CA PHE A 42 -3.22 -1.50 13.08
C PHE A 42 -2.60 -2.88 12.78
N PHE A 43 -1.31 -3.07 13.07
CA PHE A 43 -0.57 -4.27 12.71
C PHE A 43 0.18 -4.84 13.91
N SER A 44 0.41 -6.16 13.91
CA SER A 44 1.17 -6.82 14.97
C SER A 44 2.61 -6.31 15.03
N ALA A 45 3.20 -6.32 16.22
CA ALA A 45 4.60 -5.93 16.44
C ALA A 45 5.58 -6.71 15.54
N GLU A 46 5.31 -8.00 15.28
CA GLU A 46 6.07 -8.82 14.34
C GLU A 46 6.03 -8.26 12.91
N THR A 47 4.84 -7.88 12.43
CA THR A 47 4.65 -7.32 11.08
C THR A 47 5.37 -5.99 10.92
N VAL A 48 5.30 -5.14 11.94
CA VAL A 48 5.99 -3.84 11.94
C VAL A 48 7.51 -4.03 12.00
N ALA A 49 8.01 -4.93 12.85
CA ALA A 49 9.43 -5.24 12.92
C ALA A 49 9.97 -5.78 11.58
N ALA A 50 9.24 -6.69 10.93
CA ALA A 50 9.59 -7.19 9.60
C ALA A 50 9.59 -6.09 8.52
N SER A 51 8.63 -5.16 8.58
CA SER A 51 8.57 -3.99 7.69
C SER A 51 9.77 -3.05 7.90
N ARG A 52 10.14 -2.78 9.16
CA ARG A 52 11.31 -1.95 9.51
C ARG A 52 12.61 -2.59 9.04
N ALA A 53 12.76 -3.91 9.22
CA ALA A 53 13.95 -4.65 8.78
C ALA A 53 14.13 -4.69 7.25
N LYS A 54 13.03 -4.68 6.48
CA LYS A 54 13.05 -4.75 5.01
C LYS A 54 13.25 -3.39 4.31
N GLY A 55 13.15 -2.28 5.04
CA GLY A 55 13.22 -0.92 4.47
C GLY A 55 11.99 -0.52 3.62
N SER A 56 11.73 0.79 3.52
CA SER A 56 10.52 1.36 2.92
C SER A 56 10.34 1.09 1.40
N LYS A 57 11.41 0.70 0.70
CA LYS A 57 11.40 0.48 -0.76
C LYS A 57 10.64 -0.78 -1.20
N THR A 58 10.41 -1.74 -0.29
CA THR A 58 9.90 -3.07 -0.67
C THR A 58 8.37 -3.15 -0.65
N LEU A 59 7.69 -2.39 0.21
CA LEU A 59 6.22 -2.47 0.37
C LEU A 59 5.48 -1.98 -0.87
N VAL A 60 6.02 -0.98 -1.55
CA VAL A 60 5.40 -0.38 -2.73
C VAL A 60 5.41 -1.32 -3.94
N ARG A 61 6.39 -2.25 -4.01
CA ARG A 61 6.48 -3.25 -5.08
C ARG A 61 5.64 -4.50 -4.81
N ALA A 62 5.34 -4.81 -3.55
CA ALA A 62 4.49 -5.93 -3.18
C ALA A 62 3.02 -5.74 -3.62
N CYS A 63 2.55 -4.49 -3.72
CA CYS A 63 1.20 -4.18 -4.19
C CYS A 63 0.99 -4.41 -5.71
N VAL A 64 2.06 -4.64 -6.48
CA VAL A 64 2.01 -4.82 -7.95
C VAL A 64 1.97 -6.30 -8.35
N ASN A 65 2.32 -7.23 -7.45
CA ASN A 65 2.57 -8.63 -7.81
C ASN A 65 1.51 -9.64 -7.34
N VAL A 66 0.31 -9.20 -6.92
CA VAL A 66 -0.82 -10.10 -6.64
C VAL A 66 -1.76 -10.17 -7.86
N GLN A 67 -1.20 -10.43 -9.04
CA GLN A 67 -1.93 -10.97 -10.20
C GLN A 67 -0.93 -11.73 -11.09
N GLN A 68 -0.59 -12.95 -10.69
CA GLN A 68 -0.17 -14.02 -11.59
C GLN A 68 -1.00 -15.25 -11.22
#